data_AF-O35034-F1
#
_entry.id   AF-O35034-F1
#
_cell.length_a   1.000
_cell.length_b   1.000
_cell.length_c   1.000
_cell.angle_alpha   90.00
_cell.angle_beta   90.00
_cell.angle_gamma   90.00
#
_symmetry.space_group_name_H-M   'P 1'
#
loop_
_entity.id
_entity.type
_entity.pdbx_description
1 polymer ?
#
loop_
_entity_poly.entity_id
_entity_poly.type
_entity_poly.pdbx_seq_one_letter_code
_entity_poly.pdbx_strand_id
1 'polypeptide(L)'
;MTPSLYNPLAIASKPFPAIYSEKILIFTIFSAFAEFERDMIVERTQEGKMLAKQNPDFREGRPKKFTKQQINHALTLLENHSYKQVEDMTGISVSTLVRAKKKKAAEAING
;
A
#
# COMPACT_ATOMS: atom_id res chain seq x y z
N MET A 1 63.41 24.09 -1.24
CA MET A 1 62.51 23.38 -0.31
C MET A 1 61.31 22.92 -1.11
N THR A 2 61.21 21.64 -1.44
CA THR A 2 60.01 21.07 -2.10
C THR A 2 58.96 20.78 -1.02
N PRO A 3 57.69 21.19 -1.20
CA PRO A 3 56.63 20.85 -0.25
C PRO A 3 56.27 19.37 -0.40
N SER A 4 56.27 18.61 0.70
CA SER A 4 55.83 17.21 0.68
C SER A 4 54.34 17.15 0.34
N LEU A 5 54.01 16.55 -0.80
CA LEU A 5 52.63 16.31 -1.24
C LEU A 5 51.86 15.55 -0.16
N TYR A 6 50.79 16.16 0.34
CA TYR A 6 49.75 15.47 1.11
C TYR A 6 49.29 14.25 0.30
N ASN A 7 49.53 13.05 0.83
CA ASN A 7 49.13 11.80 0.21
C ASN A 7 47.71 11.43 0.68
N PRO A 8 46.65 11.64 -0.14
CA PRO A 8 45.28 11.33 0.27
C PRO A 8 45.04 9.83 0.47
N LEU A 9 45.92 8.95 -0.01
CA LEU A 9 45.82 7.50 0.22
C LEU A 9 46.24 7.08 1.64
N ALA A 10 46.95 7.93 2.39
CA ALA A 10 47.40 7.62 3.75
C ALA A 10 46.26 7.67 4.80
N ILE A 11 45.09 8.21 4.46
CA ILE A 11 43.95 8.31 5.38
C ILE A 11 43.09 7.04 5.36
N ALA A 12 43.16 6.25 4.30
CA ALA A 12 42.35 5.04 4.12
C ALA A 12 42.90 3.77 4.83
N SER A 13 44.12 3.83 5.40
CA SER A 13 44.78 2.66 6.03
C SER A 13 44.73 2.65 7.56
N LYS A 14 44.15 3.66 8.21
CA LYS A 14 43.99 3.63 9.67
C LYS A 14 42.88 2.64 10.02
N PRO A 15 43.14 1.60 10.83
CA PRO A 15 42.09 0.71 11.29
C PRO A 15 41.04 1.55 12.00
N PHE A 16 39.79 1.44 11.55
CA PHE A 16 38.66 2.02 12.27
C PHE A 16 38.69 1.48 13.70
N PRO A 17 38.67 2.31 14.75
CA PRO A 17 38.93 1.82 16.09
C PRO A 17 37.84 0.80 16.47
N ALA A 18 38.28 -0.35 17.00
CA ALA A 18 37.42 -1.50 17.33
C ALA A 18 36.21 -1.15 18.21
N ILE A 19 36.26 -0.02 18.91
CA ILE A 19 35.16 0.54 19.70
C ILE A 19 33.89 0.74 18.83
N TYR A 20 34.04 1.03 17.54
CA TYR A 20 32.89 1.15 16.64
C TYR A 20 32.43 -0.21 16.09
N SER A 21 33.30 -1.23 16.04
CA SER A 21 32.88 -2.59 15.64
C SER A 21 31.99 -3.26 16.70
N GLU A 22 32.19 -2.93 17.97
CA GLU A 22 31.30 -3.38 19.05
C GLU A 22 29.91 -2.75 18.93
N LYS A 23 29.85 -1.43 18.69
CA LYS A 23 28.59 -0.70 18.54
C LYS A 23 27.81 -1.13 17.30
N ILE A 24 28.47 -1.28 16.16
CA ILE A 24 27.80 -1.72 14.92
C ILE A 24 27.27 -3.14 15.09
N LEU A 25 28.00 -4.04 15.75
CA LEU A 25 27.54 -5.40 16.02
C LEU A 25 26.27 -5.40 16.90
N ILE A 26 26.29 -4.67 18.02
CA ILE A 26 25.13 -4.56 18.92
C ILE A 26 23.92 -3.98 18.17
N PHE A 27 24.12 -2.92 17.40
CA PHE A 27 23.06 -2.29 16.60
C PHE A 27 22.49 -3.26 15.55
N THR A 28 23.35 -3.98 14.82
CA THR A 28 22.93 -4.97 13.81
C THR A 28 22.16 -6.12 14.45
N ILE A 29 22.61 -6.63 15.59
CA ILE A 29 21.90 -7.71 16.30
C ILE A 29 20.49 -7.24 16.70
N PHE A 30 20.37 -6.09 17.37
CA PHE A 30 19.06 -5.58 17.77
C PHE A 30 18.17 -5.21 16.59
N SER A 31 18.75 -4.72 15.48
CA SER A 31 18.00 -4.46 14.25
C SER A 31 17.47 -5.76 13.64
N ALA A 32 18.29 -6.81 13.57
CA ALA A 32 17.88 -8.12 13.08
C ALA A 32 16.78 -8.75 13.94
N PHE A 33 16.85 -8.63 15.26
CA PHE A 33 15.77 -9.07 16.16
C PHE A 33 14.48 -8.25 15.95
N ALA A 34 14.58 -6.94 15.74
CA ALA A 34 13.42 -6.10 15.49
C ALA A 34 12.74 -6.43 14.15
N GLU A 35 13.51 -6.80 13.12
CA GLU A 35 12.99 -7.31 11.85
C GLU A 35 12.34 -8.67 12.02
N PHE A 36 12.99 -9.61 12.72
CA PHE A 36 12.45 -10.93 13.02
C PHE A 36 11.09 -10.87 13.75
N GLU A 37 10.97 -10.05 14.80
CA GLU A 37 9.71 -9.88 15.53
C GLU A 37 8.61 -9.27 14.65
N ARG A 38 8.96 -8.30 13.78
CA ARG A 38 8.01 -7.74 12.81
C ARG A 38 7.50 -8.80 11.85
N ASP A 39 8.39 -9.64 11.34
CA ASP A 39 8.05 -10.70 10.40
C ASP A 39 7.15 -11.75 11.05
N MET A 40 7.43 -12.15 12.30
CA MET A 40 6.55 -13.04 13.07
C MET A 40 5.14 -12.48 13.25
N ILE A 41 5.00 -11.16 13.48
CA ILE A 41 3.68 -10.51 13.59
C ILE A 41 2.97 -10.54 12.23
N VAL A 42 3.68 -10.23 11.14
CA VAL A 42 3.13 -10.26 9.79
C VAL A 42 2.65 -11.67 9.44
N GLU A 43 3.44 -12.71 9.68
CA GLU A 43 3.08 -14.10 9.44
C GLU A 43 1.80 -14.49 10.19
N ARG A 44 1.75 -14.25 11.51
CA ARG A 44 0.56 -14.55 12.33
C ARG A 44 -0.69 -13.83 11.86
N THR A 45 -0.58 -12.55 11.45
CA THR A 45 -1.72 -11.80 10.93
C THR A 45 -2.17 -12.32 9.56
N GLN A 46 -1.25 -12.77 8.71
CA GLN A 46 -1.57 -13.38 7.43
C GLN A 46 -2.27 -14.74 7.63
N GLU A 47 -1.81 -15.58 8.54
CA GLU A 47 -2.47 -16.84 8.92
C GLU A 47 -3.90 -16.59 9.41
N GLY A 48 -4.08 -15.67 10.36
CA GLY A 48 -5.40 -15.30 10.86
C GLY A 48 -6.31 -14.75 9.76
N LYS A 49 -5.75 -13.98 8.81
CA LYS A 49 -6.48 -13.48 7.64
C LYS A 49 -6.85 -14.61 6.67
N MET A 50 -6.00 -15.60 6.47
CA MET A 50 -6.31 -16.78 5.64
C MET A 50 -7.45 -17.59 6.23
N LEU A 51 -7.46 -17.77 7.55
CA LEU A 51 -8.59 -18.42 8.25
C LEU A 51 -9.87 -17.58 8.12
N ALA A 52 -9.80 -16.26 8.31
CA ALA A 52 -10.95 -15.37 8.15
C ALA A 52 -11.53 -15.41 6.72
N LYS A 53 -10.68 -15.52 5.69
CA LYS A 53 -11.08 -15.65 4.28
C LYS A 53 -11.92 -16.90 3.98
N GLN A 54 -11.87 -17.94 4.83
CA GLN A 54 -12.69 -19.15 4.65
C GLN A 54 -14.16 -18.91 5.03
N ASN A 55 -14.47 -17.85 5.78
CA ASN A 55 -15.85 -17.50 6.11
C ASN A 55 -16.59 -16.97 4.87
N PRO A 56 -17.77 -17.52 4.49
CA PRO A 56 -18.58 -17.04 3.37
C PRO A 56 -18.94 -15.54 3.44
N ASP A 57 -19.05 -14.99 4.65
CA ASP A 57 -19.37 -13.57 4.88
C ASP A 57 -18.15 -12.65 4.86
N PHE A 58 -16.94 -13.20 4.71
CA PHE A 58 -15.72 -12.39 4.66
C PHE A 58 -15.68 -11.50 3.42
N ARG A 59 -15.42 -10.21 3.65
CA ARG A 59 -15.26 -9.21 2.59
C ARG A 59 -13.96 -8.46 2.80
N GLU A 60 -13.10 -8.52 1.80
CA GLU A 60 -11.82 -7.80 1.80
C GLU A 60 -12.04 -6.30 1.48
N GLY A 61 -11.31 -5.45 2.17
CA GLY A 61 -11.28 -4.00 1.91
C GLY A 61 -12.48 -3.23 2.45
N ARG A 62 -12.60 -1.97 2.03
CA ARG A 62 -13.62 -1.05 2.54
C ARG A 62 -15.03 -1.49 2.08
N PRO A 63 -16.03 -1.52 3.00
CA PRO A 63 -17.41 -1.77 2.62
C PRO A 63 -17.91 -0.78 1.55
N LYS A 64 -18.71 -1.28 0.61
CA LYS A 64 -19.31 -0.43 -0.43
C LYS A 64 -20.29 0.55 0.21
N LYS A 65 -20.05 1.85 0.03
CA LYS A 65 -20.91 2.93 0.55
C LYS A 65 -22.32 2.88 -0.03
N PHE A 66 -22.45 2.52 -1.30
CA PHE A 66 -23.72 2.49 -2.03
C PHE A 66 -24.12 1.06 -2.38
N THR A 67 -25.42 0.79 -2.31
CA THR A 67 -26.02 -0.49 -2.71
C THR A 67 -25.94 -0.68 -4.23
N LYS A 68 -26.09 -1.92 -4.70
CA LYS A 68 -26.12 -2.21 -6.14
C LYS A 68 -27.29 -1.48 -6.82
N GLN A 69 -28.44 -1.40 -6.14
CA GLN A 69 -29.64 -0.73 -6.62
C GLN A 69 -29.41 0.77 -6.83
N GLN A 70 -28.77 1.45 -5.87
CA GLN A 70 -28.44 2.87 -5.98
C GLN A 70 -27.50 3.14 -7.16
N ILE A 71 -26.46 2.31 -7.33
CA ILE A 71 -25.54 2.45 -8.46
C ILE A 71 -26.25 2.22 -9.79
N ASN A 72 -27.09 1.17 -9.88
CA ASN A 72 -27.84 0.89 -11.11
C ASN A 72 -28.80 2.04 -11.45
N HIS A 73 -29.52 2.55 -10.46
CA HIS A 73 -30.41 3.70 -10.64
C HIS A 73 -29.64 4.93 -11.14
N ALA A 74 -28.50 5.24 -10.53
CA ALA A 74 -27.65 6.36 -10.96
C ALA A 74 -27.09 6.16 -12.38
N LEU A 75 -26.76 4.92 -12.78
CA LEU A 75 -26.31 4.61 -14.13
C LEU A 75 -27.44 4.78 -15.17
N THR A 76 -28.69 4.46 -14.83
CA THR A 76 -29.85 4.73 -15.69
C THR A 76 -30.10 6.23 -15.84
N LEU A 77 -29.92 7.02 -14.79
CA LEU A 77 -30.07 8.49 -14.87
C LEU A 77 -29.05 9.12 -15.84
N LEU A 78 -27.85 8.55 -15.99
CA LEU A 78 -26.82 9.01 -16.92
C LEU A 78 -27.19 8.86 -18.40
N GLU A 79 -28.27 8.15 -18.75
CA GLU A 79 -28.77 8.09 -20.13
C GLU A 79 -29.38 9.43 -20.57
N ASN A 80 -29.97 10.18 -19.62
CA ASN A 80 -30.70 11.42 -19.90
C ASN A 80 -30.12 12.66 -19.19
N HIS A 81 -29.14 12.49 -18.29
CA HIS A 81 -28.57 13.58 -17.48
C HIS A 81 -27.04 13.59 -17.51
N SER A 82 -26.46 14.77 -17.34
CA SER A 82 -25.01 14.92 -17.18
C SER A 82 -24.51 14.37 -15.84
N TYR A 83 -23.22 14.01 -15.77
CA TYR A 83 -22.61 13.49 -14.55
C TYR A 83 -22.80 14.39 -13.33
N LYS A 84 -22.69 15.71 -13.50
CA LYS A 84 -22.86 16.67 -12.41
C LYS A 84 -24.30 16.68 -11.89
N GLN A 85 -25.27 16.68 -12.79
CA GLN A 85 -26.69 16.58 -12.41
C GLN A 85 -26.99 15.27 -11.66
N VAL A 86 -26.43 14.13 -12.09
CA VAL A 86 -26.61 12.85 -11.38
C VAL A 86 -25.95 12.86 -10.00
N GLU A 87 -24.77 13.47 -9.87
CA GLU A 87 -24.12 13.68 -8.58
C GLU A 87 -25.01 14.52 -7.65
N ASP A 88 -25.53 15.65 -8.13
CA ASP A 88 -26.42 16.53 -7.36
C ASP A 88 -27.72 15.81 -6.94
N MET A 89 -28.29 14.97 -7.82
CA MET A 89 -29.54 14.23 -7.55
C MET A 89 -29.35 13.03 -6.60
N THR A 90 -28.22 12.32 -6.67
CA THR A 90 -28.03 11.04 -5.95
C THR A 90 -27.05 11.12 -4.79
N GLY A 91 -26.23 12.18 -4.71
CA GLY A 91 -25.11 12.29 -3.78
C GLY A 91 -23.94 11.33 -4.09
N ILE A 92 -23.96 10.65 -5.24
CA ILE A 92 -22.89 9.76 -5.68
C ILE A 92 -21.89 10.57 -6.50
N SER A 93 -20.63 10.58 -6.06
CA SER A 93 -19.62 11.41 -6.72
C SER A 93 -19.42 11.07 -8.19
N VAL A 94 -19.08 12.05 -9.02
CA VAL A 94 -18.78 11.82 -10.46
C VAL A 94 -17.72 10.73 -10.64
N SER A 95 -16.68 10.73 -9.80
CA SER A 95 -15.64 9.69 -9.83
C SER A 95 -16.19 8.28 -9.57
N THR A 96 -17.22 8.16 -8.72
CA THR A 96 -17.88 6.87 -8.44
C THR A 96 -18.75 6.43 -9.61
N LEU A 97 -19.48 7.36 -10.25
CA LEU A 97 -20.27 7.10 -11.45
C LEU A 97 -19.39 6.63 -12.62
N VAL A 98 -18.26 7.30 -12.87
CA VAL A 98 -17.31 6.92 -13.92
C VAL A 98 -16.74 5.53 -13.66
N ARG A 99 -16.32 5.23 -12.41
CA ARG A 99 -15.85 3.89 -12.03
C ARG A 99 -16.93 2.83 -12.23
N ALA A 100 -18.17 3.11 -11.85
CA ALA A 100 -19.30 2.19 -12.01
C ALA A 100 -19.61 1.93 -13.49
N LYS A 101 -19.60 2.96 -14.34
CA LYS A 101 -19.82 2.83 -15.79
C LYS A 101 -18.73 1.98 -16.46
N LYS A 102 -17.46 2.22 -16.12
CA LYS A 102 -16.33 1.39 -16.59
C LYS A 102 -16.46 -0.06 -16.15
N LYS A 103 -16.85 -0.31 -14.90
CA LYS A 103 -17.10 -1.65 -14.37
C LYS A 103 -18.20 -2.37 -15.14
N LYS A 104 -19.34 -1.70 -15.40
CA LYS A 104 -20.45 -2.25 -16.18
C LYS A 104 -20.05 -2.57 -17.63
N ALA A 105 -19.23 -1.72 -18.25
CA ALA A 105 -18.71 -1.97 -19.59
C ALA A 105 -17.75 -3.18 -19.63
N ALA A 106 -16.87 -3.33 -18.62
CA ALA A 106 -15.98 -4.48 -18.51
C ALA A 106 -16.74 -5.79 -18.21
N GLU A 107 -17.81 -5.74 -17.43
CA GLU A 107 -18.68 -6.89 -17.17
C GLU A 107 -19.43 -7.34 -18.44
N ALA A 108 -19.84 -6.41 -19.32
CA ALA A 108 -20.47 -6.73 -20.60
C ALA A 108 -19.51 -7.29 -21.66
N ILE A 109 -18.19 -7.19 -21.48
CA ILE A 109 -17.18 -7.77 -22.38
C ILE A 109 -16.81 -9.20 -21.93
N ASN A 110 -16.88 -9.47 -20.63
CA ASN A 110 -16.47 -10.75 -20.03
C ASN A 110 -17.63 -11.74 -19.80
N GLY A 111 -18.87 -11.30 -20.01
CA GLY A 111 -20.08 -12.13 -19.90
C GLY A 111 -20.69 -12.37 -21.27
#